data_AF-A0A1T2YKL4-F1
#
_entry.id   AF-A0A1T2YKL4-F1
#
_cell.length_a   1.000
_cell.length_b   1.000
_cell.length_c   1.000
_cell.angle_alpha   90.00
_cell.angle_beta   90.00
_cell.angle_gamma   90.00
#
_symmetry.space_group_name_H-M   'P 1'
#
loop_
_entity.id
_entity.type
_entity.pdbx_description
1 polymer ?
#
loop_
_entity_poly.entity_id
_entity_poly.type
_entity_poly.pdbx_seq_one_letter_code
_entity_poly.pdbx_strand_id
1 'polypeptide(L)' 'MFDLSKLERTLTPQDIQAQADSREALAYLLSTDWYSLRFIEENKPVPEAILAARAVARSKVIR' A
#
# COMPACT_ATOMS: atom_id res chain seq x y z
N MET A 1 40.35 5.35 -2.47
CA MET A 1 39.16 4.50 -2.21
C MET A 1 37.99 5.15 -2.90
N PHE A 2 37.35 4.47 -3.86
CA PHE A 2 36.24 5.04 -4.63
C PHE A 2 34.97 5.08 -3.77
N ASP A 3 34.30 6.23 -3.76
CA ASP A 3 33.05 6.43 -3.03
C ASP A 3 31.87 5.91 -3.87
N LEU A 4 31.45 4.69 -3.55
CA LEU A 4 30.36 3.99 -4.23
C LEU A 4 28.96 4.51 -3.82
N SER A 5 28.90 5.42 -2.84
CA SER A 5 27.64 6.00 -2.32
C SER A 5 26.94 6.90 -3.34
N LYS A 6 27.64 7.30 -4.41
CA LYS A 6 27.15 8.18 -5.48
C LYS A 6 26.55 7.43 -6.66
N LEU A 7 26.53 6.09 -6.62
CA LEU A 7 25.88 5.29 -7.65
C LEU A 7 24.37 5.39 -7.46
N GLU A 8 23.73 6.24 -8.26
CA GLU A 8 22.28 6.26 -8.36
C GLU A 8 21.79 4.89 -8.85
N ARG A 9 20.92 4.27 -8.06
CA ARG A 9 20.31 3.00 -8.43
C ARG A 9 19.36 3.29 -9.61
N THR A 10 19.75 2.84 -10.81
CA THR A 10 18.88 2.92 -11.97
C THR A 10 17.60 2.13 -11.69
N LEU A 11 16.47 2.84 -11.59
CA LEU A 11 15.17 2.23 -11.39
C LEU A 11 14.87 1.31 -12.57
N THR A 12 14.61 0.05 -12.27
CA THR A 12 14.14 -0.88 -13.30
C THR A 12 12.68 -0.58 -13.65
N PRO A 13 12.19 -0.98 -14.83
CA PRO A 13 10.76 -0.90 -15.13
C PRO A 13 9.87 -1.56 -14.07
N GLN A 14 10.38 -2.62 -13.43
CA GLN A 14 9.70 -3.31 -12.33
C GLN A 14 9.62 -2.45 -11.07
N ASP A 15 10.66 -1.69 -10.73
CA ASP A 15 10.64 -0.76 -9.60
C ASP A 15 9.63 0.37 -9.83
N ILE A 16 9.55 0.88 -11.07
CA ILE A 16 8.58 1.92 -11.45
C ILE A 16 7.15 1.40 -11.30
N GLN A 17 6.86 0.18 -11.80
CA GLN A 17 5.54 -0.42 -11.66
C GLN A 17 5.19 -0.68 -10.19
N ALA A 18 6.14 -1.20 -9.41
CA ALA A 18 5.92 -1.47 -8.00
C ALA A 18 5.64 -0.17 -7.22
N GLN A 19 6.28 0.95 -7.58
CA GLN A 19 5.95 2.27 -7.02
C GLN A 19 4.54 2.74 -7.41
N ALA A 20 4.11 2.52 -8.64
CA ALA A 20 2.76 2.85 -9.08
C ALA A 20 1.72 2.01 -8.32
N ASP A 21 1.93 0.70 -8.22
CA ASP A 21 1.07 -0.24 -7.48
C ASP A 21 0.98 0.14 -6.00
N SER A 22 2.10 0.54 -5.40
CA SER A 22 2.16 1.02 -4.01
C SER A 22 1.35 2.30 -3.81
N ARG A 23 1.43 3.26 -4.74
CA ARG A 23 0.64 4.50 -4.69
C ARG A 23 -0.86 4.23 -4.79
N GLU A 24 -1.27 3.37 -5.71
CA GLU A 24 -2.67 2.97 -5.85
C GLU A 24 -3.17 2.23 -4.60
N ALA A 25 -2.36 1.34 -4.03
CA ALA A 25 -2.69 0.65 -2.79
C ALA A 25 -2.89 1.61 -1.62
N LEU A 26 -2.01 2.61 -1.46
CA LEU A 26 -2.15 3.64 -0.44
C LEU A 26 -3.42 4.48 -0.64
N ALA A 27 -3.71 4.89 -1.88
CA ALA A 27 -4.93 5.63 -2.20
C ALA A 27 -6.19 4.81 -1.84
N TYR A 28 -6.20 3.51 -2.17
CA TYR A 28 -7.29 2.62 -1.80
C TYR A 28 -7.45 2.50 -0.29
N LEU A 29 -6.35 2.28 0.46
CA LEU A 29 -6.39 2.18 1.92
C LEU A 29 -6.96 3.45 2.56
N LEU A 30 -6.49 4.62 2.15
CA LEU A 30 -6.98 5.92 2.62
C LEU A 30 -8.47 6.10 2.30
N SER A 31 -8.90 5.76 1.09
CA SER A 31 -10.30 5.90 0.67
C SER A 31 -11.27 4.96 1.39
N THR A 32 -10.77 3.88 2.00
CA THR A 32 -11.58 2.84 2.67
C THR A 32 -11.40 2.80 4.19
N ASP A 33 -10.54 3.65 4.75
CA ASP A 33 -10.29 3.72 6.20
C ASP A 33 -11.54 4.14 6.97
N TRP A 34 -12.24 5.19 6.51
CA TRP A 34 -13.49 5.64 7.12
C TRP A 34 -14.55 4.53 7.20
N TYR A 35 -14.61 3.69 6.18
CA TYR A 35 -15.58 2.60 6.12
C TYR A 35 -15.26 1.58 7.20
N SER A 36 -13.99 1.18 7.34
CA SER A 36 -13.57 0.25 8.40
C SER A 36 -13.82 0.83 9.80
N LEU A 37 -13.54 2.12 9.99
CA LEU A 37 -13.78 2.83 11.26
C LEU A 37 -15.25 2.82 11.66
N ARG A 38 -16.16 3.07 10.71
CA ARG A 38 -17.62 3.05 10.94
C ARG A 38 -18.11 1.74 11.57
N PHE A 39 -17.62 0.59 11.08
CA PHE A 39 -18.02 -0.72 11.63
C PHE A 39 -17.48 -0.93 13.04
N ILE A 40 -16.25 -0.50 13.30
CA ILE A 40 -15.64 -0.58 14.63
C ILE A 40 -16.44 0.28 15.63
N GLU A 41 -16.81 1.50 15.23
CA GLU A 41 -17.65 2.40 16.05
C GLU A 41 -19.04 1.81 16.35
N GLU A 42 -19.65 1.15 15.36
CA GLU A 42 -20.93 0.47 15.51
C GLU A 42 -20.83 -0.89 16.21
N ASN A 43 -19.62 -1.28 16.65
CA ASN A 43 -19.31 -2.58 17.26
C ASN A 43 -19.77 -3.77 16.39
N LYS A 44 -19.65 -3.60 15.07
CA LYS A 44 -19.99 -4.59 14.04
C LYS A 44 -18.73 -5.12 13.38
N PRO A 45 -18.73 -6.38 12.92
CA PRO A 45 -17.62 -6.90 12.13
C PRO A 45 -17.53 -6.16 10.78
N VAL A 46 -16.31 -5.78 10.39
CA VAL A 46 -16.03 -5.29 9.03
C VAL A 46 -16.29 -6.43 8.04
N PRO A 47 -16.94 -6.18 6.89
CA PRO A 47 -17.17 -7.21 5.88
C PRO A 47 -15.86 -7.88 5.44
N GLU A 48 -15.88 -9.22 5.34
CA GLU A 48 -14.68 -10.02 5.01
C GLU A 48 -14.07 -9.63 3.66
N ALA A 49 -14.90 -9.32 2.66
CA ALA A 49 -14.45 -8.85 1.36
C ALA A 49 -13.59 -7.57 1.46
N ILE A 50 -13.93 -6.66 2.38
CA ILE A 50 -13.19 -5.42 2.60
C ILE A 50 -11.90 -5.70 3.37
N LEU A 51 -11.92 -6.61 4.35
CA LEU A 51 -10.70 -7.05 5.04
C LEU A 51 -9.71 -7.70 4.08
N ALA A 52 -10.18 -8.60 3.20
CA ALA A 52 -9.38 -9.25 2.19
C ALA A 52 -8.79 -8.23 1.19
N ALA A 53 -9.62 -7.33 0.65
CA ALA A 53 -9.15 -6.31 -0.28
C ALA A 53 -8.11 -5.37 0.35
N ARG A 54 -8.31 -4.97 1.61
CA ARG A 54 -7.34 -4.14 2.36
C ARG A 54 -6.07 -4.91 2.71
N ALA A 55 -6.14 -6.21 2.97
CA ALA A 55 -4.95 -7.05 3.15
C ALA A 55 -4.11 -7.13 1.86
N VAL A 56 -4.77 -7.31 0.71
CA VAL A 56 -4.11 -7.29 -0.61
C VAL A 56 -3.50 -5.93 -0.92
N ALA A 57 -4.18 -4.82 -0.59
CA ALA A 57 -3.59 -3.50 -0.78
C ALA A 57 -2.34 -3.32 0.10
N ARG A 58 -2.38 -3.73 1.36
CA ARG A 58 -1.23 -3.63 2.27
C ARG A 58 -0.01 -4.42 1.80
N SER A 59 -0.18 -5.56 1.12
CA SER A 59 0.95 -6.33 0.61
C SER A 59 1.67 -5.68 -0.57
N LYS A 60 1.03 -4.70 -1.24
CA LYS A 60 1.61 -3.95 -2.37
C LYS A 60 2.37 -2.69 -1.93
N VAL A 61 2.23 -2.27 -0.67
CA VAL A 61 2.89 -1.06 -0.17
C VAL A 61 4.38 -1.32 0.04
N ILE A 62 5.21 -0.62 -0.73
CA ILE A 62 6.67 -0.61 -0.56
C ILE A 62 7.01 0.31 0.61
N ARG A 63 7.88 -0.15 1.52
CA ARG A 63 8.39 0.61 2.67
C ARG A 63 9.84 1.02 2.48
#